data_AF-A0A942FZP6-F1
#
_entry.id   AF-A0A942FZP6-F1
#
_cell.length_a   1.000
_cell.length_b   1.000
_cell.length_c   1.000
_cell.angle_alpha   90.00
_cell.angle_beta   90.00
_cell.angle_gamma   90.00
#
_symmetry.space_group_name_H-M   'P 1'
#
loop_
_entity.id
_entity.type
_entity.pdbx_description
1 polymer ?
#
loop_
_entity_poly.entity_id
_entity_poly.type
_entity_poly.pdbx_seq_one_letter_code
_entity_poly.pdbx_strand_id
1 'polypeptide(L)'
;MKIKLIWAKCRFHNKHWTDNEMDSYWVQCTIDEARNRVFSYLSEGQIEESMKNWEPKANDDLMKNESEHLYYLVSRDLQSIESFPWYYPFSGQWNAYCPFDEIEEINISDLKEILALSV
;
A
#
# COMPACT_ATOMS: atom_id res chain seq x y z
N MET A 1 3.61 -11.23 -3.09
CA MET A 1 3.14 -9.83 -3.06
C MET A 1 3.74 -9.11 -4.26
N LYS A 2 3.17 -7.99 -4.70
CA LYS A 2 3.68 -7.28 -5.88
C LYS A 2 3.59 -5.77 -5.75
N ILE A 3 4.47 -5.07 -6.46
CA ILE A 3 4.54 -3.62 -6.56
C ILE A 3 4.40 -3.24 -8.03
N LYS A 4 3.52 -2.27 -8.32
CA LYS A 4 3.34 -1.70 -9.67
C LYS A 4 3.35 -0.18 -9.70
N LEU A 5 3.24 0.45 -8.53
CA LEU A 5 3.17 1.89 -8.40
C LEU A 5 4.17 2.34 -7.36
N ILE A 6 4.83 3.46 -7.64
CA ILE A 6 5.72 4.16 -6.74
C ILE A 6 5.22 5.59 -6.57
N TRP A 7 5.32 6.11 -5.36
CA TRP A 7 5.24 7.54 -5.08
C TRP A 7 6.65 8.02 -4.75
N ALA A 8 7.35 8.53 -5.76
CA ALA A 8 8.69 9.06 -5.61
C ALA A 8 8.68 10.32 -4.73
N LYS A 9 9.68 10.46 -3.85
CA LYS A 9 9.76 11.60 -2.91
C LYS A 9 8.44 11.82 -2.13
N CYS A 10 7.78 10.74 -1.75
CA CYS A 10 6.59 10.78 -0.93
C CYS A 10 6.89 11.52 0.39
N ARG A 11 5.93 12.34 0.80
CA ARG A 11 5.97 13.12 2.06
C ARG A 11 4.90 12.68 3.05
N PHE A 12 4.08 11.72 2.66
CA PHE A 12 3.01 11.18 3.47
C PHE A 12 3.50 9.94 4.21
N HIS A 13 3.76 10.09 5.50
CA HIS A 13 4.31 9.05 6.36
C HIS A 13 3.54 9.01 7.68
N ASN A 14 3.24 7.80 8.17
CA ASN A 14 2.52 7.57 9.42
C ASN A 14 1.21 8.36 9.50
N LYS A 15 0.49 8.44 8.38
CA LYS A 15 -0.76 9.21 8.20
C LYS A 15 -0.64 10.73 8.30
N HIS A 16 0.57 11.27 8.22
CA HIS A 16 0.83 12.70 8.31
C HIS A 16 1.66 13.19 7.13
N TRP A 17 1.42 14.43 6.71
CA TRP A 17 2.30 15.13 5.78
C TRP A 17 3.53 15.63 6.55
N THR A 18 4.71 15.35 6.00
CA THR A 18 5.99 15.72 6.60
C THR A 18 6.89 16.42 5.58
N ASP A 19 7.92 17.11 6.05
CA ASP A 19 8.93 17.71 5.16
C ASP A 19 9.99 16.72 4.69
N ASN A 20 10.03 15.52 5.28
CA ASN A 20 10.97 14.47 4.88
C ASN A 20 10.46 13.77 3.62
N GLU A 21 11.31 13.71 2.59
CA GLU A 21 10.98 13.05 1.33
C GLU A 21 11.61 11.66 1.29
N MET A 22 10.80 10.66 0.96
CA MET A 22 11.25 9.29 0.77
C MET A 22 10.33 8.57 -0.21
N ASP A 23 10.89 7.67 -1.00
CA ASP A 23 10.08 6.85 -1.90
C ASP A 23 9.15 5.94 -1.10
N SER A 24 7.90 5.86 -1.54
CA SER A 24 6.92 4.92 -1.00
C SER A 24 6.38 4.05 -2.13
N TYR A 25 6.12 2.79 -1.82
CA TYR A 25 5.73 1.77 -2.79
C TYR A 25 4.31 1.31 -2.52
N TRP A 26 3.53 1.16 -3.57
CA TRP A 26 2.20 0.57 -3.48
C TRP A 26 2.30 -0.95 -3.56
N VAL A 27 2.16 -1.59 -2.41
CA VAL A 27 2.24 -3.04 -2.28
C VAL A 27 0.84 -3.63 -2.33
N GLN A 28 0.59 -4.50 -3.29
CA GLN A 28 -0.60 -5.35 -3.37
C GLN A 28 -0.26 -6.75 -2.86
N CYS A 29 -1.12 -7.29 -2.00
CA CYS A 29 -0.99 -8.66 -1.50
C CYS A 29 -2.35 -9.30 -1.22
N THR A 30 -2.40 -10.63 -1.21
CA THR A 30 -3.59 -11.34 -0.74
C THR A 30 -3.71 -11.27 0.78
N ILE A 31 -4.87 -11.61 1.33
CA ILE A 31 -5.07 -11.69 2.78
C ILE A 31 -4.08 -12.64 3.46
N ASP A 32 -3.79 -13.79 2.85
CA ASP A 32 -2.87 -14.77 3.41
C ASP A 32 -1.42 -14.30 3.33
N GLU A 33 -1.04 -13.60 2.26
CA GLU A 33 0.26 -12.96 2.18
C GLU A 33 0.40 -11.86 3.25
N ALA A 34 -0.61 -11.00 3.42
CA ALA A 34 -0.60 -9.94 4.42
C ALA A 34 -0.42 -10.49 5.84
N ARG A 35 -1.17 -11.54 6.21
CA ARG A 35 -1.06 -12.20 7.52
C ARG A 35 0.33 -12.73 7.80
N ASN A 36 0.97 -13.32 6.79
CA ASN A 36 2.26 -13.99 6.95
C ASN A 36 3.46 -13.05 6.79
N ARG A 37 3.32 -11.95 6.03
CA ARG A 37 4.45 -11.13 5.57
C ARG A 37 4.34 -9.64 5.89
N VAL A 38 3.15 -9.13 6.19
CA VAL A 38 2.91 -7.70 6.46
C VAL A 38 2.52 -7.47 7.92
N PHE A 39 1.62 -8.27 8.47
CA PHE A 39 1.06 -8.04 9.81
C PHE A 39 2.10 -8.10 10.93
N SER A 40 3.22 -8.81 10.72
CA SER A 40 4.36 -8.82 11.64
C SER A 40 5.01 -7.44 11.83
N TYR A 41 4.77 -6.50 10.92
CA TYR A 41 5.27 -5.13 10.97
C TYR A 41 4.23 -4.14 11.50
N LEU A 42 3.00 -4.59 11.76
CA LEU A 42 1.87 -3.74 12.09
C LEU A 42 1.47 -3.89 13.56
N SER A 43 0.95 -2.80 14.14
CA SER A 43 0.22 -2.86 15.40
C SER A 43 -1.17 -3.49 15.21
N GLU A 44 -1.79 -3.95 16.30
CA GLU A 44 -3.16 -4.50 16.27
C GLU A 44 -4.16 -3.52 15.62
N GLY A 45 -4.07 -2.22 15.94
CA GLY A 45 -4.94 -1.20 15.35
C GLY A 45 -4.77 -1.04 13.83
N GLN A 46 -3.53 -1.16 13.32
CA GLN A 46 -3.26 -1.12 11.88
C GLN A 46 -3.74 -2.40 11.17
N ILE A 47 -3.69 -3.55 11.86
CA ILE A 47 -4.27 -4.80 11.34
C ILE A 47 -5.79 -4.67 11.22
N GLU A 48 -6.47 -4.16 12.25
CA GLU A 48 -7.92 -3.94 12.20
C GLU A 48 -8.33 -2.99 11.06
N GLU A 49 -7.58 -1.92 10.85
CA GLU A 49 -7.80 -0.99 9.75
C GLU A 49 -7.57 -1.65 8.38
N SER A 50 -6.53 -2.48 8.26
CA SER A 50 -6.29 -3.28 7.07
C SER A 50 -7.51 -4.13 6.73
N MET A 51 -8.06 -4.84 7.72
CA MET A 51 -9.24 -5.67 7.52
C MET A 51 -10.47 -4.86 7.11
N LYS A 52 -10.67 -3.64 7.65
CA LYS A 52 -11.76 -2.75 7.23
C LYS A 52 -11.63 -2.27 5.78
N ASN A 53 -10.40 -2.07 5.30
CA ASN A 53 -10.15 -1.71 3.91
C ASN A 53 -10.32 -2.89 2.94
N TRP A 54 -10.18 -4.12 3.44
CA TRP A 54 -10.41 -5.35 2.69
C TRP A 54 -11.90 -5.72 2.59
N GLU A 55 -12.71 -5.42 3.60
CA GLU A 55 -14.12 -5.81 3.63
C GLU A 55 -14.91 -5.26 2.41
N PRO A 56 -15.46 -6.15 1.55
CA PRO A 56 -16.24 -5.72 0.40
C PRO A 56 -17.51 -5.03 0.88
N LYS A 57 -17.66 -3.75 0.55
CA LYS A 57 -18.89 -3.01 0.82
C LYS A 57 -20.00 -3.60 -0.04
N ALA A 58 -21.17 -3.83 0.55
CA ALA A 58 -22.27 -4.65 0.00
C ALA A 58 -22.86 -4.24 -1.37
N ASN A 59 -22.32 -3.19 -2.02
CA ASN A 59 -22.77 -2.68 -3.32
C ASN A 59 -21.71 -2.75 -4.44
N ASP A 60 -20.51 -3.33 -4.20
CA ASP A 60 -19.42 -3.41 -5.19
C ASP A 60 -19.47 -4.68 -6.06
N ASP A 61 -20.64 -5.02 -6.62
CA ASP A 61 -20.81 -6.23 -7.45
C ASP A 61 -19.99 -6.19 -8.77
N LEU A 62 -19.50 -5.01 -9.17
CA LEU A 62 -18.66 -4.81 -10.36
C LEU A 62 -17.15 -5.05 -10.11
N MET A 63 -16.69 -5.19 -8.85
CA MET A 63 -15.25 -5.13 -8.51
C MET A 63 -14.72 -6.31 -7.68
N LYS A 64 -15.47 -7.43 -7.69
CA LYS A 64 -15.18 -8.65 -6.92
C LYS A 64 -13.74 -9.20 -7.01
N ASN A 65 -13.03 -8.99 -8.12
CA ASN A 65 -11.65 -9.50 -8.29
C ASN A 65 -10.58 -8.62 -7.63
N GLU A 66 -10.81 -7.32 -7.50
CA GLU A 66 -9.87 -6.37 -6.86
C GLU A 66 -10.06 -6.32 -5.34
N SER A 67 -11.26 -6.72 -4.85
CA SER A 67 -11.61 -6.78 -3.43
C SER A 67 -10.96 -7.93 -2.65
N GLU A 68 -10.28 -8.86 -3.31
CA GLU A 68 -9.59 -9.97 -2.62
C GLU A 68 -8.20 -9.58 -2.09
N HIS A 69 -7.72 -8.39 -2.44
CA HIS A 69 -6.39 -7.92 -2.09
C HIS A 69 -6.42 -6.83 -1.04
N LEU A 70 -5.35 -6.80 -0.26
CA LEU A 70 -4.97 -5.69 0.61
C LEU A 70 -3.93 -4.83 -0.10
N TYR A 71 -3.99 -3.53 0.18
CA TYR A 71 -3.09 -2.55 -0.42
C TYR A 71 -2.43 -1.71 0.66
N TYR A 72 -1.14 -1.49 0.49
CA TYR A 72 -0.31 -0.77 1.44
C TYR A 72 0.54 0.28 0.73
N LEU A 73 0.63 1.46 1.32
CA LEU A 73 1.69 2.42 1.03
C LEU A 73 2.83 2.15 2.00
N VAL A 74 3.96 1.68 1.47
CA VAL A 74 5.12 1.26 2.26
C VAL A 74 6.29 2.17 1.98
N SER A 75 6.79 2.87 2.99
CA SER A 75 8.00 3.69 2.84
C SER A 75 9.22 2.80 2.61
N ARG A 76 10.22 3.35 1.89
CA ARG A 76 11.45 2.62 1.56
C ARG A 76 12.17 2.03 2.78
N ASP A 77 12.15 2.75 3.91
CA ASP A 77 12.78 2.35 5.17
C ASP A 77 11.90 1.44 6.07
N LEU A 78 10.70 1.10 5.59
CA LEU A 78 9.66 0.33 6.29
C LEU A 78 9.16 0.96 7.60
N GLN A 79 9.47 2.24 7.86
CA GLN A 79 9.02 2.94 9.06
C GLN A 79 7.57 3.43 8.97
N SER A 80 7.00 3.48 7.76
CA SER A 80 5.59 3.77 7.52
C SER A 80 4.98 2.71 6.62
N ILE A 81 3.91 2.07 7.12
CA ILE A 81 3.15 1.04 6.42
C ILE A 81 1.68 1.35 6.66
N GLU A 82 1.02 1.91 5.65
CA GLU A 82 -0.36 2.38 5.76
C GLU A 82 -1.27 1.58 4.85
N SER A 83 -2.35 1.02 5.41
CA SER A 83 -3.36 0.35 4.61
C SER A 83 -4.29 1.37 3.96
N PHE A 84 -4.62 1.12 2.69
CA PHE A 84 -5.57 1.93 1.94
C PHE A 84 -6.52 1.08 1.11
N PRO A 85 -7.69 1.63 0.72
CA PRO A 85 -8.54 1.02 -0.29
C PRO A 85 -7.84 0.87 -1.65
N TRP A 86 -8.24 -0.13 -2.43
CA TRP A 86 -7.62 -0.45 -3.73
C TRP A 86 -7.66 0.72 -4.75
N TYR A 87 -8.72 1.52 -4.74
CA TYR A 87 -8.93 2.61 -5.70
C TYR A 87 -8.13 3.88 -5.37
N TYR A 88 -7.46 3.93 -4.22
CA TYR A 88 -6.88 5.16 -3.69
C TYR A 88 -5.81 5.78 -4.61
N PRO A 89 -4.91 5.01 -5.27
CA PRO A 89 -3.96 5.57 -6.23
C PRO A 89 -4.64 6.27 -7.40
N PHE A 90 -5.79 5.77 -7.85
CA PHE A 90 -6.53 6.31 -9.00
C PHE A 90 -7.54 7.38 -8.60
N SER A 91 -7.69 7.64 -7.30
CA SER A 91 -8.62 8.62 -6.77
C SER A 91 -7.95 10.00 -6.69
N GLY A 92 -8.69 11.06 -7.03
CA GLY A 92 -8.23 12.44 -6.86
C GLY A 92 -8.06 12.90 -5.41
N GLN A 93 -8.07 11.97 -4.43
CA GLN A 93 -7.99 12.27 -3.00
C GLN A 93 -6.61 12.75 -2.54
N TRP A 94 -5.59 12.66 -3.40
CA TRP A 94 -4.25 13.22 -3.17
C TRP A 94 -4.12 14.68 -3.62
N ASN A 95 -5.01 15.56 -3.17
CA ASN A 95 -5.02 16.99 -3.56
C ASN A 95 -5.17 17.22 -5.08
N ALA A 96 -6.02 16.44 -5.76
CA ALA A 96 -6.36 16.55 -7.19
C ALA A 96 -5.30 16.09 -8.22
N TYR A 97 -4.20 15.47 -7.80
CA TYR A 97 -3.23 14.82 -8.68
C TYR A 97 -2.90 13.40 -8.18
N CYS A 98 -2.80 12.41 -9.08
CA CYS A 98 -2.32 11.07 -8.72
C CYS A 98 -0.80 11.13 -8.56
N PRO A 99 -0.25 10.93 -7.35
CA PRO A 99 1.18 11.07 -7.11
C PRO A 99 1.99 9.83 -7.47
N PHE A 100 1.31 8.80 -8.00
CA PHE A 100 1.91 7.51 -8.31
C PHE A 100 2.37 7.47 -9.76
N ASP A 101 3.59 7.01 -9.95
CA ASP A 101 4.13 6.59 -11.24
C ASP A 101 4.00 5.07 -11.39
N GLU A 102 3.62 4.61 -12.58
CA GLU A 102 3.64 3.19 -12.94
C GLU A 102 5.08 2.70 -13.16
N ILE A 103 5.38 1.54 -12.59
CA ILE A 103 6.68 0.86 -12.75
C ILE A 103 6.47 -0.55 -13.28
N GLU A 104 7.56 -1.19 -13.74
CA GLU A 104 7.54 -2.62 -14.04
C GLU A 104 7.09 -3.42 -12.81
N GLU A 105 6.27 -4.45 -13.00
CA GLU A 105 5.78 -5.26 -11.89
C GLU A 105 6.94 -5.95 -11.17
N ILE A 106 7.12 -5.64 -9.90
CA ILE A 106 8.12 -6.28 -9.05
C ILE A 106 7.39 -7.24 -8.11
N ASN A 107 7.73 -8.53 -8.21
CA ASN A 107 7.25 -9.53 -7.28
C ASN A 107 8.19 -9.61 -6.08
N ILE A 108 7.65 -9.44 -4.87
CA ILE A 108 8.39 -9.51 -3.61
C ILE A 108 7.80 -10.61 -2.72
N SER A 109 8.68 -11.32 -2.02
CA SER A 109 8.33 -12.33 -1.02
C SER A 109 8.25 -11.77 0.40
N ASP A 110 8.99 -10.70 0.67
CA ASP A 110 9.04 -9.99 1.96
C ASP A 110 9.18 -8.47 1.75
N LEU A 111 8.66 -7.66 2.69
CA LEU A 111 8.78 -6.20 2.61
C LEU A 111 10.23 -5.72 2.66
N LYS A 112 11.15 -6.47 3.28
CA LYS A 112 12.59 -6.12 3.32
C LYS A 112 13.23 -5.99 1.95
N GLU A 113 12.67 -6.61 0.92
CA GLU A 113 13.18 -6.48 -0.45
C GLU A 113 13.06 -5.03 -0.96
N ILE A 114 12.14 -4.24 -0.41
CA ILE A 114 11.96 -2.81 -0.73
C ILE A 114 13.23 -1.99 -0.43
N LEU A 115 14.00 -2.35 0.61
CA LEU A 115 15.21 -1.65 1.00
C LEU A 115 16.27 -1.65 -0.12
N ALA A 116 16.26 -2.69 -0.95
CA ALA A 116 17.20 -2.89 -2.04
C ALA A 116 16.69 -2.35 -3.39
N LEU A 117 15.46 -1.84 -3.46
CA LEU A 117 14.93 -1.29 -4.70
C LEU A 117 15.63 0.03 -5.04
N SER A 118 16.28 0.05 -6.20
CA SER A 118 16.69 1.27 -6.89
C SER A 118 15.79 1.42 -8.09
N VAL A 119 14.71 2.19 -7.93
CA VAL A 119 13.84 2.62 -9.03
C VAL A 119 14.38 3.94 -9.58
#